data_AF-A0A8B6E3Z7-F1
#
_entry.id   AF-A0A8B6E3Z7-F1
#
_cell.length_a   1.000
_cell.length_b   1.000
_cell.length_c   1.000
_cell.angle_alpha   90.00
_cell.angle_beta   90.00
_cell.angle_gamma   90.00
#
_symmetry.space_group_name_H-M   'P 1'
#
loop_
_entity.id
_entity.type
_entity.pdbx_description
1 polymer ?
#
loop_
_entity_poly.entity_id
_entity_poly.type
_entity_poly.pdbx_seq_one_letter_code
_entity_poly.pdbx_strand_id
1 'polypeptide(L)'
;MAASKKGSVRIVRRMSMETYMVRVFAGQLSTDEYTSIEAEKTSCSADIVAAACLKLRLGDPKNYELAEVFSSSGQLCKERRLEPTETPVRIQLMWPKITNSAIDRTSGLTGYRFYIRKKDLEIPDRTLSWRECSQELNAIETFLTSFLQQVTCNKEYSDLCNLPDLNERTLLDNVKSRFQNSNIYTYVGSILIAVNPFKFFPIYNPKYVKMYQNKRLGELPPHIFAIADTAFYTMLRKRKNQCIVISGESGSGKTETNNLLLHHLTALSQKGAHGSGVEQTILGAGPVLEAFGNAKTVHNNNSSRFGKFVQVNYKENGMVHGAIVEKYLLEKSRIVSQAKNERNYHVFYYLLAGSDEEERETLHLLEPQDYTYLKQSECFILDGFEEERVDEKYEFERLKQSMEMVGFSAVTQKRIFSVLSAVLLLGNVEFKKKGDQHHDESVTVKTESVVQIISSLLKVKEKTLVDALTQKRATAGDETVVMNYKMEDAIATRDAMAKCLYGALFDWIVLKVNQALLAKRHHSDHQGNSIGVLDIFGFEDFTKNSFEQFCINYANEHLQYYFNQHIFKFEQ
;
A
#
# COMPACT_ATOMS: atom_id res chain seq x y z
N MET A 1 -81.91 -15.38 15.76
CA MET A 1 -80.67 -15.86 16.39
C MET A 1 -79.67 -16.20 15.30
N ALA A 2 -78.59 -15.44 15.16
CA ALA A 2 -77.26 -15.91 14.75
C ALA A 2 -76.32 -14.69 14.69
N ALA A 3 -75.25 -14.75 15.47
CA ALA A 3 -74.33 -13.65 15.75
C ALA A 3 -73.38 -13.34 14.59
N SER A 4 -73.06 -12.05 14.44
CA SER A 4 -72.01 -11.50 13.59
C SER A 4 -70.62 -11.90 14.11
N LYS A 5 -69.84 -12.63 13.30
CA LYS A 5 -68.38 -12.82 13.50
C LYS A 5 -67.63 -11.93 12.52
N LYS A 6 -66.96 -10.89 13.04
CA LYS A 6 -65.92 -10.14 12.33
C LYS A 6 -64.67 -11.02 12.22
N GLY A 7 -64.33 -11.44 10.99
CA GLY A 7 -63.06 -12.06 10.66
C GLY A 7 -62.06 -11.00 10.19
N SER A 8 -60.99 -10.79 10.94
CA SER A 8 -59.82 -10.02 10.53
C SER A 8 -59.08 -10.76 9.41
N VAL A 9 -59.18 -10.28 8.16
CA VAL A 9 -58.35 -10.78 7.05
C VAL A 9 -56.96 -10.17 7.19
N ARG A 10 -56.03 -10.97 7.71
CA ARG A 10 -54.59 -10.67 7.74
C ARG A 10 -54.07 -10.78 6.30
N ILE A 11 -53.64 -9.66 5.71
CA ILE A 11 -52.91 -9.68 4.43
C ILE A 11 -51.53 -10.30 4.71
N VAL A 12 -51.41 -11.60 4.46
CA VAL A 12 -50.12 -12.28 4.41
C VAL A 12 -49.50 -11.92 3.07
N ARG A 13 -48.46 -11.06 3.08
CA ARG A 13 -47.57 -10.89 1.93
C ARG A 13 -47.02 -12.28 1.57
N ARG A 14 -47.44 -12.84 0.44
CA ARG A 14 -46.77 -13.98 -0.20
C ARG A 14 -45.33 -13.55 -0.49
N MET A 15 -44.37 -14.03 0.29
CA MET A 15 -42.98 -14.09 -0.16
C MET A 15 -42.99 -15.01 -1.38
N SER A 16 -42.62 -14.51 -2.55
CA SER A 16 -42.38 -15.36 -3.71
C SER A 16 -41.20 -16.27 -3.39
N MET A 17 -41.48 -17.55 -3.12
CA MET A 17 -40.45 -18.59 -3.00
C MET A 17 -39.93 -18.88 -4.42
N GLU A 18 -38.79 -18.29 -4.78
CA GLU A 18 -38.09 -18.66 -6.00
C GLU A 18 -37.47 -20.06 -5.79
N THR A 19 -38.00 -21.06 -6.49
CA THR A 19 -37.44 -22.42 -6.50
C THR A 19 -36.40 -22.55 -7.61
N TYR A 20 -35.29 -23.24 -7.30
CA TYR A 20 -34.15 -23.44 -8.17
C TYR A 20 -33.92 -24.93 -8.42
N MET A 21 -33.48 -25.28 -9.63
CA MET A 21 -33.16 -26.67 -9.96
C MET A 21 -31.66 -26.93 -9.79
N VAL A 22 -31.33 -27.80 -8.83
CA VAL A 22 -29.98 -28.31 -8.58
C VAL A 22 -29.81 -29.65 -9.29
N ARG A 23 -28.82 -29.77 -10.16
CA ARG A 23 -28.49 -31.03 -10.83
C ARG A 23 -27.40 -31.77 -10.04
N VAL A 24 -27.73 -32.95 -9.55
CA VAL A 24 -26.84 -33.82 -8.77
C VAL A 24 -26.51 -35.06 -9.60
N PHE A 25 -25.23 -35.24 -9.89
CA PHE A 25 -24.69 -36.34 -10.70
C PHE A 25 -24.32 -37.51 -9.79
N ALA A 26 -24.78 -38.72 -10.14
CA ALA A 26 -24.56 -39.91 -9.32
C ALA A 26 -23.26 -40.65 -9.64
N GLY A 27 -22.61 -40.33 -10.76
CA GLY A 27 -21.36 -40.99 -11.18
C GLY A 27 -21.54 -42.51 -11.27
N GLN A 28 -20.70 -43.27 -10.58
CA GLN A 28 -20.77 -44.75 -10.54
C GLN A 28 -21.86 -45.31 -9.59
N LEU A 29 -22.58 -44.45 -8.84
CA LEU A 29 -23.56 -44.88 -7.84
C LEU A 29 -24.96 -45.13 -8.44
N SER A 30 -25.24 -44.69 -9.66
CA SER A 30 -26.49 -44.94 -10.37
C SER A 30 -26.27 -44.98 -11.88
N THR A 31 -27.17 -45.64 -12.62
CA THR A 31 -27.18 -45.67 -14.08
C THR A 31 -27.62 -44.34 -14.70
N ASP A 32 -28.26 -43.47 -13.93
CA ASP A 32 -28.70 -42.15 -14.39
C ASP A 32 -27.56 -41.13 -14.32
N GLU A 33 -27.32 -40.40 -15.42
CA GLU A 33 -26.25 -39.38 -15.48
C GLU A 33 -26.41 -38.29 -14.40
N TYR A 34 -27.64 -37.83 -14.15
CA TYR A 34 -27.96 -36.85 -13.11
C TYR A 34 -29.42 -36.90 -12.66
N THR A 35 -29.68 -36.45 -11.43
CA THR A 35 -31.00 -36.19 -10.89
C THR A 35 -31.18 -34.70 -10.65
N SER A 36 -32.36 -34.16 -10.99
CA SER A 36 -32.68 -32.76 -10.74
C SER A 36 -33.55 -32.63 -9.48
N ILE A 37 -33.12 -31.77 -8.56
CA ILE A 37 -33.73 -31.53 -7.25
C ILE A 37 -34.19 -30.09 -7.19
N GLU A 38 -35.45 -29.90 -6.85
CA GLU A 38 -36.01 -28.58 -6.61
C GLU A 38 -35.63 -28.15 -5.20
N ALA A 39 -34.98 -26.98 -5.09
CA ALA A 39 -34.42 -26.48 -3.85
C ALA A 39 -34.54 -24.95 -3.78
N GLU A 40 -34.64 -24.43 -2.56
CA GLU A 40 -34.67 -23.00 -2.29
C GLU A 40 -33.25 -22.48 -2.05
N LYS A 41 -33.05 -21.15 -2.11
CA LYS A 41 -31.76 -20.51 -1.77
C LYS A 41 -31.25 -20.85 -0.38
N THR A 42 -32.14 -21.26 0.52
CA THR A 42 -31.87 -21.65 1.91
C THR A 42 -31.77 -23.15 2.13
N SER A 43 -32.05 -23.98 1.12
CA SER A 43 -31.96 -25.45 1.26
C SER A 43 -30.52 -25.87 1.50
N CYS A 44 -30.31 -26.64 2.57
CA CYS A 44 -28.98 -27.09 2.93
C CYS A 44 -28.54 -28.31 2.10
N SER A 45 -27.25 -28.59 2.09
CA SER A 45 -26.70 -29.73 1.34
C SER A 45 -27.23 -31.06 1.89
N ALA A 46 -27.50 -31.15 3.20
CA ALA A 46 -28.10 -32.34 3.80
C ALA A 46 -29.51 -32.63 3.26
N ASP A 47 -30.34 -31.59 3.06
CA ASP A 47 -31.68 -31.73 2.47
C ASP A 47 -31.60 -32.19 1.01
N ILE A 48 -30.64 -31.64 0.25
CA ILE A 48 -30.41 -32.01 -1.14
C ILE A 48 -29.87 -33.44 -1.24
N VAL A 49 -28.98 -33.86 -0.33
CA VAL A 49 -28.49 -35.25 -0.26
C VAL A 49 -29.64 -36.20 0.09
N ALA A 50 -30.49 -35.87 1.06
CA ALA A 50 -31.65 -36.69 1.42
C ALA A 50 -32.63 -36.84 0.23
N ALA A 51 -32.91 -35.74 -0.48
CA ALA A 51 -33.75 -35.74 -1.67
C ALA A 51 -33.10 -36.51 -2.84
N ALA A 52 -31.77 -36.41 -2.99
CA ALA A 52 -30.99 -37.15 -3.98
C ALA A 52 -31.03 -38.66 -3.70
N CYS A 53 -30.77 -39.07 -2.46
CA CYS A 53 -30.81 -40.46 -2.03
C CYS A 53 -32.18 -41.09 -2.26
N LEU A 54 -33.27 -40.36 -1.96
CA LEU A 54 -34.63 -40.83 -2.19
C LEU A 54 -34.91 -41.05 -3.68
N LYS A 55 -34.54 -40.08 -4.54
CA LYS A 55 -34.75 -40.18 -6.00
C LYS A 55 -33.87 -41.23 -6.68
N LEU A 56 -32.61 -41.34 -6.25
CA LEU A 56 -31.63 -42.29 -6.79
C LEU A 56 -31.71 -43.70 -6.15
N ARG A 57 -32.63 -43.92 -5.20
CA ARG A 57 -32.78 -45.17 -4.43
C ARG A 57 -31.48 -45.62 -3.74
N LEU A 58 -30.72 -44.65 -3.23
CA LEU A 58 -29.52 -44.90 -2.44
C LEU A 58 -29.89 -45.20 -0.97
N GLY A 59 -28.96 -45.79 -0.21
CA GLY A 59 -29.16 -46.16 1.20
C GLY A 59 -29.29 -44.97 2.15
N ASP A 60 -29.01 -45.17 3.45
CA ASP A 60 -29.12 -44.12 4.46
C ASP A 60 -28.39 -42.81 4.03
N PRO A 61 -29.09 -41.66 3.92
CA PRO A 61 -28.50 -40.38 3.52
C PRO A 61 -27.28 -39.96 4.35
N LYS A 62 -27.16 -40.45 5.60
CA LYS A 62 -25.99 -40.17 6.44
C LYS A 62 -24.68 -40.69 5.87
N ASN A 63 -24.74 -41.71 5.02
CA ASN A 63 -23.59 -42.32 4.37
C ASN A 63 -23.16 -41.59 3.09
N TYR A 64 -23.86 -40.52 2.71
CA TYR A 64 -23.60 -39.79 1.49
C TYR A 64 -23.32 -38.32 1.77
N GLU A 65 -22.57 -37.70 0.87
CA GLU A 65 -22.24 -36.28 0.89
C GLU A 65 -22.26 -35.71 -0.53
N LEU A 66 -22.38 -34.39 -0.60
CA LEU A 66 -22.39 -33.66 -1.86
C LEU A 66 -21.00 -33.06 -2.11
N ALA A 67 -20.49 -33.14 -3.33
CA ALA A 67 -19.23 -32.55 -3.73
C ALA A 67 -19.43 -31.65 -4.96
N GLU A 68 -18.85 -30.47 -4.94
CA GLU A 68 -18.71 -29.59 -6.10
C GLU A 68 -17.47 -30.03 -6.89
N VAL A 69 -17.67 -30.28 -8.18
CA VAL A 69 -16.64 -30.72 -9.10
C VAL A 69 -16.56 -29.76 -10.27
N PHE A 70 -15.33 -29.37 -10.62
CA PHE A 70 -15.04 -28.65 -11.85
C PHE A 70 -14.23 -29.53 -12.80
N SER A 71 -14.75 -29.75 -14.00
CA SER A 71 -14.03 -30.44 -15.09
C SER A 71 -13.68 -29.46 -16.20
N SER A 72 -12.45 -29.55 -16.71
CA SER A 72 -12.04 -28.89 -17.95
C SER A 72 -11.68 -29.97 -18.98
N SER A 73 -12.24 -29.90 -20.18
CA SER A 73 -11.84 -30.75 -21.32
C SER A 73 -12.01 -32.26 -21.07
N GLY A 74 -12.99 -32.66 -20.23
CA GLY A 74 -13.23 -34.07 -19.90
C GLY A 74 -12.31 -34.67 -18.84
N GLN A 75 -11.33 -33.93 -18.31
CA GLN A 75 -10.54 -34.33 -17.15
C GLN A 75 -11.10 -33.69 -15.86
N LEU A 76 -11.18 -34.49 -14.79
CA LEU A 76 -11.50 -34.00 -13.44
C LEU A 76 -10.34 -33.12 -12.96
N CYS A 77 -10.57 -31.82 -12.85
CA CYS A 77 -9.51 -30.87 -12.52
C CYS A 77 -9.52 -30.48 -11.04
N LYS A 78 -10.70 -30.37 -10.41
CA LYS A 78 -10.84 -29.92 -9.02
C LYS A 78 -12.13 -30.47 -8.37
N GLU A 79 -12.04 -30.89 -7.10
CA GLU A 79 -13.17 -31.39 -6.30
C GLU A 79 -13.16 -30.75 -4.90
N ARG A 80 -14.33 -30.33 -4.42
CA ARG A 80 -14.58 -29.79 -3.07
C ARG A 80 -15.77 -30.50 -2.43
N ARG A 81 -15.63 -30.94 -1.18
CA ARG A 81 -16.72 -31.51 -0.38
C ARG A 81 -17.58 -30.39 0.20
N LEU A 82 -18.90 -30.56 0.20
CA LEU A 82 -19.83 -29.61 0.82
C LEU A 82 -20.21 -30.07 2.23
N GLU A 83 -20.16 -29.13 3.17
CA GLU A 83 -20.62 -29.33 4.54
C GLU A 83 -22.15 -29.44 4.60
N PRO A 84 -22.73 -30.21 5.55
CA PRO A 84 -24.19 -30.39 5.69
C PRO A 84 -25.00 -29.09 5.77
N THR A 85 -24.39 -28.00 6.26
CA THR A 85 -25.01 -26.69 6.46
C THR A 85 -24.88 -25.74 5.26
N GLU A 86 -24.05 -26.07 4.28
CA GLU A 86 -23.86 -25.23 3.08
C GLU A 86 -25.11 -25.26 2.19
N THR A 87 -25.28 -24.23 1.36
CA THR A 87 -26.47 -24.06 0.49
C THR A 87 -26.08 -24.26 -1.00
N PRO A 88 -26.29 -25.45 -1.58
CA PRO A 88 -25.87 -25.76 -2.96
C PRO A 88 -26.46 -24.82 -4.01
N VAL A 89 -27.68 -24.31 -3.83
CA VAL A 89 -28.30 -23.32 -4.72
C VAL A 89 -27.48 -22.03 -4.76
N ARG A 90 -26.95 -21.57 -3.62
CA ARG A 90 -26.13 -20.36 -3.55
C ARG A 90 -24.78 -20.57 -4.21
N ILE A 91 -24.18 -21.75 -4.04
CA ILE A 91 -22.94 -22.15 -4.69
C ILE A 91 -23.13 -22.19 -6.22
N GLN A 92 -24.22 -22.78 -6.70
CA GLN A 92 -24.58 -22.82 -8.13
C GLN A 92 -24.72 -21.43 -8.75
N LEU A 93 -25.27 -20.46 -8.01
CA LEU A 93 -25.43 -19.08 -8.47
C LEU A 93 -24.11 -18.30 -8.52
N MET A 94 -23.08 -18.77 -7.82
CA MET A 94 -21.73 -18.18 -7.79
C MET A 94 -20.84 -18.71 -8.91
N TRP A 95 -21.25 -19.77 -9.62
CA TRP A 95 -20.49 -20.29 -10.75
C TRP A 95 -20.33 -19.24 -11.84
N PRO A 96 -19.13 -19.10 -12.44
CA PRO A 96 -18.91 -18.23 -13.58
C PRO A 96 -19.96 -18.52 -14.66
N LYS A 97 -20.68 -17.48 -15.11
CA LYS A 97 -21.53 -17.57 -16.29
C LYS A 97 -20.63 -17.66 -17.51
N ILE A 98 -20.08 -18.85 -17.77
CA ILE A 98 -19.43 -19.15 -19.04
C ILE A 98 -20.50 -18.93 -20.10
N THR A 99 -20.24 -18.04 -21.04
CA THR A 99 -21.15 -17.66 -22.13
C THR A 99 -21.76 -18.89 -22.78
N ASN A 100 -23.07 -19.09 -22.55
CA ASN A 100 -23.90 -20.08 -23.23
C ASN A 100 -24.10 -19.68 -24.70
N SER A 101 -23.03 -19.74 -25.50
CA SER A 101 -23.09 -19.56 -26.94
C SER A 101 -22.22 -20.62 -27.64
N ALA A 102 -22.53 -21.89 -27.36
CA ALA A 102 -22.25 -23.07 -28.20
C ALA A 102 -22.60 -24.32 -27.37
N ILE A 103 -23.89 -24.59 -27.22
CA ILE A 103 -24.32 -25.96 -26.89
C ILE A 103 -24.27 -26.71 -28.21
N ASP A 104 -23.18 -27.44 -28.46
CA ASP A 104 -23.20 -28.46 -29.50
C ASP A 104 -22.71 -29.80 -28.97
N ARG A 105 -23.49 -30.82 -29.34
CA ARG A 105 -23.45 -32.18 -28.82
C ARG A 105 -22.34 -32.91 -29.55
N THR A 106 -21.13 -33.06 -28.99
CA THR A 106 -20.22 -34.20 -29.32
C THR A 106 -18.84 -34.20 -28.64
N SER A 107 -18.41 -33.22 -27.84
CA SER A 107 -17.06 -33.25 -27.25
C SER A 107 -17.00 -32.73 -25.80
N GLY A 108 -16.14 -33.38 -25.00
CA GLY A 108 -16.01 -33.30 -23.53
C GLY A 108 -16.33 -31.98 -22.83
N LEU A 109 -17.20 -32.08 -21.81
CA LEU A 109 -17.75 -30.96 -21.06
C LEU A 109 -16.72 -30.20 -20.20
N THR A 110 -16.70 -28.86 -20.35
CA THR A 110 -16.13 -27.91 -19.39
C THR A 110 -17.26 -27.37 -18.50
N GLY A 111 -17.16 -27.45 -17.17
CA GLY A 111 -18.19 -26.87 -16.29
C GLY A 111 -18.21 -27.37 -14.85
N TYR A 112 -18.94 -26.64 -14.00
CA TYR A 112 -19.18 -26.94 -12.59
C TYR A 112 -20.40 -27.85 -12.41
N ARG A 113 -20.31 -28.82 -11.50
CA ARG A 113 -21.35 -29.82 -11.23
C ARG A 113 -21.36 -30.23 -9.76
N PHE A 114 -22.50 -30.69 -9.28
CA PHE A 114 -22.57 -31.39 -8.00
C PHE A 114 -22.58 -32.89 -8.20
N TYR A 115 -21.76 -33.62 -7.46
CA TYR A 115 -21.75 -35.07 -7.40
C TYR A 115 -22.18 -35.56 -6.03
N ILE A 116 -23.02 -36.59 -5.98
CA ILE A 116 -23.28 -37.31 -4.73
C ILE A 116 -22.29 -38.46 -4.61
N ARG A 117 -21.73 -38.66 -3.42
CA ARG A 117 -20.73 -39.71 -3.17
C ARG A 117 -20.88 -40.32 -1.79
N LYS A 118 -20.33 -41.52 -1.59
CA LYS A 118 -20.34 -42.22 -0.30
C LYS A 118 -19.24 -41.64 0.60
N LYS A 119 -19.51 -41.45 1.90
CA LYS A 119 -18.52 -41.00 2.88
C LYS A 119 -17.48 -42.09 3.12
N ASP A 120 -16.21 -41.79 2.91
CA ASP A 120 -15.10 -42.66 3.30
C ASP A 120 -14.88 -42.58 4.82
N LEU A 121 -15.04 -43.71 5.51
CA LEU A 121 -14.97 -43.81 6.97
C LEU A 121 -13.52 -43.90 7.54
N GLU A 122 -12.50 -43.97 6.68
CA GLU A 122 -11.10 -44.23 7.09
C GLU A 122 -10.18 -42.99 7.09
N ILE A 123 -10.70 -41.78 6.87
CA ILE A 123 -9.88 -40.54 6.91
C ILE A 123 -10.53 -39.53 7.85
N PRO A 124 -10.03 -39.37 9.10
CA PRO A 124 -10.55 -38.36 10.02
C PRO A 124 -10.05 -36.96 9.61
N ASP A 125 -11.00 -36.03 9.41
CA ASP A 125 -10.89 -34.58 9.60
C ASP A 125 -9.68 -33.80 9.03
N ARG A 126 -8.98 -34.35 8.06
CA ARG A 126 -8.00 -33.60 7.24
C ARG A 126 -8.37 -33.72 5.78
N THR A 127 -9.05 -32.69 5.25
CA THR A 127 -8.63 -31.93 4.04
C THR A 127 -9.75 -31.00 3.56
N LEU A 128 -9.71 -29.75 4.03
CA LEU A 128 -10.25 -28.58 3.32
C LEU A 128 -9.36 -28.17 2.13
N SER A 129 -8.35 -28.99 1.76
CA SER A 129 -7.48 -28.72 0.63
C SER A 129 -7.98 -29.44 -0.62
N TRP A 130 -8.18 -28.68 -1.67
CA TRP A 130 -8.15 -29.17 -3.04
C TRP A 130 -7.01 -30.20 -3.21
N ARG A 131 -7.27 -31.38 -3.78
CA ARG A 131 -6.17 -32.24 -4.26
C ARG A 131 -5.45 -31.49 -5.39
N GLU A 132 -4.14 -31.30 -5.22
CA GLU A 132 -3.36 -30.24 -5.85
C GLU A 132 -3.10 -30.40 -7.35
N CYS A 133 -3.25 -29.28 -8.07
CA CYS A 133 -2.22 -28.80 -9.00
C CYS A 133 -2.01 -27.30 -8.70
N SER A 134 -0.79 -26.93 -8.32
CA SER A 134 -0.27 -25.58 -7.95
C SER A 134 -0.71 -24.99 -6.59
N GLN A 135 0.28 -24.82 -5.69
CA GLN A 135 0.12 -24.47 -4.27
C GLN A 135 -0.16 -22.99 -3.96
N GLU A 136 -0.06 -22.07 -4.91
CA GLU A 136 -0.22 -20.63 -4.61
C GLU A 136 -1.65 -20.08 -4.79
N LEU A 137 -2.49 -20.76 -5.57
CA LEU A 137 -3.84 -20.26 -5.90
C LEU A 137 -4.90 -20.60 -4.83
N ASN A 138 -4.67 -21.63 -4.01
CA ASN A 138 -5.67 -22.14 -3.06
C ASN A 138 -5.81 -21.28 -1.79
N ALA A 139 -4.73 -20.64 -1.32
CA ALA A 139 -4.79 -19.75 -0.16
C ALA A 139 -5.65 -18.51 -0.45
N ILE A 140 -5.53 -17.97 -1.67
CA ILE A 140 -6.27 -16.79 -2.11
C ILE A 140 -7.77 -17.10 -2.24
N GLU A 141 -8.14 -18.28 -2.76
CA GLU A 141 -9.54 -18.66 -2.97
C GLU A 141 -10.26 -19.03 -1.66
N THR A 142 -9.55 -19.69 -0.73
CA THR A 142 -10.04 -19.93 0.64
C THR A 142 -10.18 -18.62 1.41
N PHE A 143 -9.20 -17.71 1.31
CA PHE A 143 -9.29 -16.38 1.89
C PHE A 143 -10.42 -15.56 1.28
N LEU A 144 -10.60 -15.58 -0.06
CA LEU A 144 -11.71 -14.91 -0.74
C LEU A 144 -13.05 -15.44 -0.23
N THR A 145 -13.15 -16.75 -0.03
CA THR A 145 -14.38 -17.38 0.48
C THR A 145 -14.65 -16.96 1.92
N SER A 146 -13.66 -16.97 2.82
CA SER A 146 -13.83 -16.50 4.21
C SER A 146 -14.12 -14.99 4.30
N PHE A 147 -13.46 -14.20 3.46
CA PHE A 147 -13.67 -12.75 3.34
C PHE A 147 -15.09 -12.40 2.90
N LEU A 148 -15.68 -13.18 1.99
CA LEU A 148 -17.03 -12.98 1.47
C LEU A 148 -18.13 -13.66 2.31
N GLN A 149 -17.83 -14.78 2.95
CA GLN A 149 -18.75 -15.53 3.82
C GLN A 149 -18.83 -14.92 5.22
N GLN A 150 -19.03 -13.60 5.35
CA GLN A 150 -19.31 -12.93 6.64
C GLN A 150 -20.68 -13.37 7.25
N VAL A 151 -20.89 -14.67 7.40
CA VAL A 151 -22.08 -15.29 7.99
C VAL A 151 -21.90 -15.31 9.50
N THR A 152 -22.40 -14.23 10.12
CA THR A 152 -23.20 -14.21 11.37
C THR A 152 -23.11 -15.45 12.28
N CYS A 153 -21.97 -15.70 12.91
CA CYS A 153 -21.90 -16.57 14.08
C CYS A 153 -21.15 -15.94 15.27
N ASN A 154 -20.32 -14.92 15.03
CA ASN A 154 -19.72 -14.10 16.08
C ASN A 154 -20.16 -12.64 15.90
N LYS A 155 -20.32 -11.90 17.01
CA LYS A 155 -20.74 -10.49 17.08
C LYS A 155 -19.71 -9.52 16.46
N GLU A 156 -19.31 -9.73 15.22
CA GLU A 156 -18.37 -8.87 14.51
C GLU A 156 -19.13 -7.88 13.65
N TYR A 157 -18.90 -6.59 13.90
CA TYR A 157 -19.48 -5.49 13.14
C TYR A 157 -18.43 -4.95 12.18
N SER A 158 -18.75 -4.94 10.87
CA SER A 158 -17.89 -4.35 9.84
C SER A 158 -17.87 -2.83 9.88
N ASP A 159 -18.88 -2.21 10.48
CA ASP A 159 -19.01 -0.78 10.72
C ASP A 159 -19.32 -0.55 12.20
N LEU A 160 -18.44 0.20 12.88
CA LEU A 160 -18.53 0.45 14.31
C LEU A 160 -19.72 1.36 14.67
N CYS A 161 -20.30 2.09 13.72
CA CYS A 161 -21.55 2.83 13.94
C CYS A 161 -22.75 1.93 14.24
N ASN A 162 -22.66 0.63 13.93
CA ASN A 162 -23.72 -0.34 14.22
C ASN A 162 -23.56 -1.04 15.57
N LEU A 163 -22.54 -0.67 16.37
CA LEU A 163 -22.34 -1.23 17.69
C LEU A 163 -23.48 -0.79 18.64
N PRO A 164 -24.04 -1.71 19.45
CA PRO A 164 -25.12 -1.38 20.38
C PRO A 164 -24.65 -0.50 21.55
N ASP A 165 -23.46 -0.76 22.07
CA ASP A 165 -22.83 0.01 23.14
C ASP A 165 -21.51 0.61 22.64
N LEU A 166 -21.46 1.93 22.49
CA LEU A 166 -20.26 2.64 22.05
C LEU A 166 -19.40 3.02 23.26
N ASN A 167 -18.41 2.19 23.58
CA ASN A 167 -17.39 2.49 24.58
C ASN A 167 -16.02 2.00 24.09
N GLU A 168 -14.93 2.53 24.66
CA GLU A 168 -13.57 2.19 24.22
C GLU A 168 -13.29 0.69 24.26
N ARG A 169 -13.86 -0.02 25.25
CA ARG A 169 -13.69 -1.45 25.42
C ARG A 169 -14.38 -2.25 24.31
N THR A 170 -15.63 -1.95 23.98
CA THR A 170 -16.39 -2.64 22.91
C THR A 170 -15.79 -2.35 21.53
N LEU A 171 -15.30 -1.14 21.31
CA LEU A 171 -14.57 -0.76 20.10
C LEU A 171 -13.29 -1.59 19.96
N LEU A 172 -12.46 -1.62 21.02
CA LEU A 172 -11.21 -2.38 21.03
C LEU A 172 -11.45 -3.88 20.86
N ASP A 173 -12.43 -4.44 21.57
CA ASP A 173 -12.78 -5.87 21.49
C ASP A 173 -13.23 -6.25 20.07
N ASN A 174 -14.01 -5.40 19.40
CA ASN A 174 -14.43 -5.62 18.01
C ASN A 174 -13.24 -5.58 17.05
N VAL A 175 -12.42 -4.52 17.10
CA VAL A 175 -11.24 -4.38 16.23
C VAL A 175 -10.26 -5.54 16.45
N LYS A 176 -10.06 -5.95 17.71
CA LYS A 176 -9.21 -7.10 18.06
C LYS A 176 -9.76 -8.41 17.50
N SER A 177 -11.06 -8.69 17.64
CA SER A 177 -11.70 -9.89 17.09
C SER A 177 -11.55 -9.94 15.56
N ARG A 178 -11.81 -8.81 14.89
CA ARG A 178 -11.64 -8.69 13.43
C ARG A 178 -10.20 -8.95 13.01
N PHE A 179 -9.23 -8.36 13.70
CA PHE A 179 -7.80 -8.57 13.41
C PHE A 179 -7.38 -10.03 13.58
N GLN A 180 -7.85 -10.70 14.64
CA GLN A 180 -7.62 -12.14 14.86
C GLN A 180 -8.18 -13.00 13.73
N ASN A 181 -9.33 -12.59 13.18
CA ASN A 181 -9.95 -13.21 12.00
C ASN A 181 -9.36 -12.72 10.67
N SER A 182 -8.18 -12.11 10.68
CA SER A 182 -7.47 -11.65 9.47
C SER A 182 -8.22 -10.56 8.70
N ASN A 183 -9.09 -9.80 9.37
CA ASN A 183 -9.78 -8.62 8.84
C ASN A 183 -9.13 -7.34 9.37
N ILE A 184 -8.26 -6.73 8.56
CA ILE A 184 -7.46 -5.57 8.97
C ILE A 184 -8.16 -4.21 8.80
N TYR A 185 -9.27 -4.19 8.06
CA TYR A 185 -10.04 -2.97 7.75
C TYR A 185 -11.38 -2.99 8.49
N THR A 186 -11.80 -1.85 9.03
CA THR A 186 -13.10 -1.67 9.70
C THR A 186 -13.65 -0.28 9.39
N TYR A 187 -14.95 -0.16 9.11
CA TYR A 187 -15.58 1.14 8.88
C TYR A 187 -16.00 1.81 10.19
N VAL A 188 -16.03 3.15 10.14
CA VAL A 188 -16.75 4.02 11.08
C VAL A 188 -17.51 5.03 10.23
N GLY A 189 -18.71 4.66 9.80
CA GLY A 189 -19.46 5.43 8.81
C GLY A 189 -18.66 5.60 7.50
N SER A 190 -18.21 6.83 7.20
CA SER A 190 -17.39 7.12 6.02
C SER A 190 -15.88 7.00 6.25
N ILE A 191 -15.44 6.76 7.49
CA ILE A 191 -14.03 6.61 7.86
C ILE A 191 -13.64 5.14 7.77
N LEU A 192 -12.40 4.86 7.35
CA LEU A 192 -11.83 3.53 7.34
C LEU A 192 -10.69 3.43 8.36
N ILE A 193 -10.83 2.55 9.33
CA ILE A 193 -9.75 2.13 10.23
C ILE A 193 -8.97 1.02 9.55
N ALA A 194 -7.66 1.18 9.46
CA ALA A 194 -6.72 0.18 8.97
C ALA A 194 -5.74 -0.19 10.10
N VAL A 195 -5.64 -1.47 10.43
CA VAL A 195 -4.70 -1.99 11.43
C VAL A 195 -3.55 -2.67 10.70
N ASN A 196 -2.32 -2.21 10.92
CA ASN A 196 -1.14 -2.75 10.24
C ASN A 196 -0.91 -4.23 10.63
N PRO A 197 -0.95 -5.18 9.67
CA PRO A 197 -0.74 -6.59 9.95
C PRO A 197 0.72 -7.01 10.15
N PHE A 198 1.71 -6.15 9.80
CA PHE A 198 3.14 -6.50 9.74
C PHE A 198 3.46 -7.75 8.90
N LYS A 199 2.56 -8.12 7.98
CA LYS A 199 2.75 -9.22 7.03
C LYS A 199 1.97 -8.94 5.76
N PHE A 200 2.38 -9.57 4.67
CA PHE A 200 1.68 -9.44 3.40
C PHE A 200 0.31 -10.13 3.45
N PHE A 201 -0.70 -9.45 2.91
CA PHE A 201 -2.06 -9.96 2.76
C PHE A 201 -2.46 -10.02 1.28
N PRO A 202 -2.97 -11.15 0.77
CA PRO A 202 -3.30 -11.32 -0.65
C PRO A 202 -4.62 -10.64 -1.08
N ILE A 203 -4.96 -9.49 -0.50
CA ILE A 203 -6.22 -8.76 -0.71
C ILE A 203 -6.12 -7.62 -1.73
N TYR A 204 -4.91 -7.37 -2.24
CA TYR A 204 -4.63 -6.25 -3.14
C TYR A 204 -4.52 -6.65 -4.62
N ASN A 205 -4.95 -7.86 -4.96
CA ASN A 205 -4.84 -8.37 -6.32
C ASN A 205 -5.87 -7.72 -7.29
N PRO A 206 -5.64 -7.78 -8.62
CA PRO A 206 -6.54 -7.18 -9.60
C PRO A 206 -7.99 -7.71 -9.58
N LYS A 207 -8.25 -8.89 -9.01
CA LYS A 207 -9.62 -9.40 -8.86
C LYS A 207 -10.41 -8.57 -7.86
N TYR A 208 -9.80 -8.19 -6.73
CA TYR A 208 -10.42 -7.30 -5.75
C TYR A 208 -10.69 -5.91 -6.31
N VAL A 209 -9.75 -5.37 -7.11
CA VAL A 209 -9.95 -4.09 -7.81
C VAL A 209 -11.24 -4.10 -8.63
N LYS A 210 -11.48 -5.15 -9.42
CA LYS A 210 -12.71 -5.30 -10.22
C LYS A 210 -13.95 -5.55 -9.36
N MET A 211 -13.78 -6.26 -8.25
CA MET A 211 -14.88 -6.58 -7.34
C MET A 211 -15.48 -5.34 -6.66
N TYR A 212 -14.61 -4.44 -6.19
CA TYR A 212 -15.01 -3.19 -5.53
C TYR A 212 -15.46 -2.10 -6.50
N GLN A 213 -15.28 -2.31 -7.81
CA GLN A 213 -15.61 -1.32 -8.81
C GLN A 213 -17.12 -1.04 -8.89
N ASN A 214 -17.50 0.23 -8.76
CA ASN A 214 -18.88 0.73 -8.86
C ASN A 214 -19.82 0.07 -7.84
N LYS A 215 -19.35 -0.12 -6.62
CA LYS A 215 -20.12 -0.65 -5.48
C LYS A 215 -20.40 0.45 -4.47
N ARG A 216 -21.54 0.37 -3.77
CA ARG A 216 -21.82 1.34 -2.70
C ARG A 216 -21.04 0.96 -1.44
N LEU A 217 -20.59 1.97 -0.70
CA LEU A 217 -19.97 1.77 0.60
C LEU A 217 -20.91 0.97 1.51
N GLY A 218 -20.40 -0.10 2.12
CA GLY A 218 -21.18 -1.02 2.97
C GLY A 218 -21.82 -2.21 2.27
N GLU A 219 -21.88 -2.26 0.92
CA GLU A 219 -22.34 -3.46 0.20
C GLU A 219 -21.33 -4.61 0.26
N LEU A 220 -20.05 -4.25 0.31
CA LEU A 220 -18.92 -5.17 0.42
C LEU A 220 -18.18 -4.95 1.75
N PRO A 221 -17.36 -5.93 2.18
CA PRO A 221 -16.54 -5.79 3.37
C PRO A 221 -15.68 -4.51 3.37
N PRO A 222 -15.24 -4.05 4.56
CA PRO A 222 -14.34 -2.90 4.65
C PRO A 222 -13.05 -3.12 3.87
N HIS A 223 -12.70 -2.16 3.01
CA HIS A 223 -11.48 -2.22 2.21
C HIS A 223 -11.07 -0.84 1.70
N ILE A 224 -9.77 -0.60 1.54
CA ILE A 224 -9.23 0.66 1.02
C ILE A 224 -9.71 0.98 -0.41
N PHE A 225 -9.91 -0.06 -1.23
CA PHE A 225 -10.45 0.08 -2.58
C PHE A 225 -11.87 0.64 -2.61
N ALA A 226 -12.71 0.33 -1.62
CA ALA A 226 -14.05 0.90 -1.52
C ALA A 226 -14.01 2.43 -1.27
N ILE A 227 -13.02 2.92 -0.52
CA ILE A 227 -12.82 4.36 -0.28
C ILE A 227 -12.38 5.06 -1.56
N ALA A 228 -11.42 4.49 -2.31
CA ALA A 228 -11.01 5.07 -3.59
C ALA A 228 -12.13 5.04 -4.64
N ASP A 229 -12.91 3.95 -4.74
CA ASP A 229 -14.05 3.85 -5.64
C ASP A 229 -15.12 4.91 -5.30
N THR A 230 -15.45 5.05 -4.01
CA THR A 230 -16.38 6.06 -3.51
C THR A 230 -15.91 7.48 -3.83
N ALA A 231 -14.64 7.78 -3.62
CA ALA A 231 -14.05 9.09 -3.95
C ALA A 231 -14.09 9.36 -5.47
N PHE A 232 -13.70 8.38 -6.28
CA PHE A 232 -13.68 8.49 -7.73
C PHE A 232 -15.06 8.74 -8.33
N TYR A 233 -16.06 7.93 -8.00
CA TYR A 233 -17.42 8.14 -8.51
C TYR A 233 -18.10 9.37 -7.91
N THR A 234 -17.76 9.74 -6.67
CA THR A 234 -18.26 11.00 -6.08
C THR A 234 -17.70 12.21 -6.81
N MET A 235 -16.41 12.20 -7.17
CA MET A 235 -15.78 13.23 -8.00
C MET A 235 -16.52 13.37 -9.34
N LEU A 236 -16.74 12.26 -10.06
CA LEU A 236 -17.40 12.26 -11.36
C LEU A 236 -18.87 12.74 -11.28
N ARG A 237 -19.60 12.27 -10.27
CA ARG A 237 -21.02 12.60 -10.07
C ARG A 237 -21.24 14.04 -9.61
N LYS A 238 -20.47 14.49 -8.61
CA LYS A 238 -20.63 15.84 -8.02
C LYS A 238 -19.86 16.92 -8.76
N ARG A 239 -18.95 16.54 -9.68
CA ARG A 239 -18.02 17.45 -10.37
C ARG A 239 -17.28 18.37 -9.39
N LYS A 240 -16.77 17.78 -8.31
CA LYS A 240 -15.98 18.47 -7.28
C LYS A 240 -14.74 17.66 -6.94
N ASN A 241 -13.63 18.37 -6.69
CA ASN A 241 -12.40 17.77 -6.21
C ASN A 241 -12.65 16.98 -4.91
N GLN A 242 -11.95 15.87 -4.76
CA GLN A 242 -11.99 15.04 -3.56
C GLN A 242 -10.61 15.03 -2.90
N CYS A 243 -10.57 14.75 -1.61
CA CYS A 243 -9.34 14.57 -0.86
C CYS A 243 -9.50 13.36 0.05
N ILE A 244 -8.48 12.50 0.08
CA ILE A 244 -8.37 11.37 0.98
C ILE A 244 -7.20 11.68 1.91
N VAL A 245 -7.50 11.74 3.20
CA VAL A 245 -6.53 12.03 4.25
C VAL A 245 -6.19 10.73 4.97
N ILE A 246 -4.90 10.42 5.08
CA ILE A 246 -4.40 9.24 5.78
C ILE A 246 -3.66 9.72 7.03
N SER A 247 -4.20 9.39 8.21
CA SER A 247 -3.63 9.76 9.51
C SER A 247 -3.27 8.52 10.33
N GLY A 248 -2.29 8.67 11.22
CA GLY A 248 -1.88 7.61 12.15
C GLY A 248 -0.44 7.77 12.61
N GLU A 249 -0.06 7.07 13.67
CA GLU A 249 1.29 7.08 14.23
C GLU A 249 2.35 6.54 13.27
N SER A 250 3.63 6.82 13.55
CA SER A 250 4.73 6.25 12.76
C SER A 250 4.66 4.71 12.75
N GLY A 251 4.79 4.08 11.58
CA GLY A 251 4.69 2.62 11.42
C GLY A 251 3.26 2.06 11.30
N SER A 252 2.21 2.89 11.33
CA SER A 252 0.81 2.42 11.23
C SER A 252 0.37 1.92 9.84
N GLY A 253 1.22 2.01 8.81
CA GLY A 253 0.89 1.58 7.43
C GLY A 253 0.36 2.68 6.51
N LYS A 254 0.58 3.97 6.84
CA LYS A 254 0.14 5.12 6.02
C LYS A 254 0.69 5.07 4.59
N THR A 255 2.00 4.90 4.44
CA THR A 255 2.69 4.87 3.15
C THR A 255 2.21 3.73 2.27
N GLU A 256 2.06 2.53 2.84
CA GLU A 256 1.50 1.36 2.14
C GLU A 256 0.06 1.61 1.69
N THR A 257 -0.77 2.17 2.60
CA THR A 257 -2.15 2.53 2.29
C THR A 257 -2.23 3.55 1.15
N ASN A 258 -1.36 4.58 1.18
CA ASN A 258 -1.25 5.57 0.11
C ASN A 258 -0.89 4.91 -1.23
N ASN A 259 0.10 4.02 -1.25
CA ASN A 259 0.56 3.36 -2.48
C ASN A 259 -0.53 2.48 -3.08
N LEU A 260 -1.22 1.70 -2.25
CA LEU A 260 -2.36 0.88 -2.65
C LEU A 260 -3.54 1.73 -3.18
N LEU A 261 -3.80 2.87 -2.55
CA LEU A 261 -4.84 3.81 -2.95
C LEU A 261 -4.52 4.42 -4.32
N LEU A 262 -3.30 4.92 -4.53
CA LEU A 262 -2.86 5.49 -5.82
C LEU A 262 -2.88 4.43 -6.93
N HIS A 263 -2.49 3.19 -6.62
CA HIS A 263 -2.58 2.08 -7.56
C HIS A 263 -4.03 1.80 -7.97
N HIS A 264 -4.98 1.84 -7.01
CA HIS A 264 -6.40 1.65 -7.33
C HIS A 264 -6.98 2.82 -8.13
N LEU A 265 -6.69 4.06 -7.73
CA LEU A 265 -7.14 5.29 -8.38
C LEU A 265 -6.66 5.40 -9.83
N THR A 266 -5.45 4.91 -10.13
CA THR A 266 -4.93 4.83 -11.50
C THR A 266 -5.55 3.66 -12.29
N ALA A 267 -5.81 2.51 -11.65
CA ALA A 267 -6.49 1.38 -12.28
C ALA A 267 -7.96 1.68 -12.67
N LEU A 268 -8.70 2.45 -11.87
CA LEU A 268 -10.09 2.83 -12.17
C LEU A 268 -10.23 3.68 -13.45
N SER A 269 -9.17 4.38 -13.84
CA SER A 269 -9.09 5.15 -15.09
C SER A 269 -8.95 4.28 -16.35
N GLN A 270 -8.53 3.02 -16.20
CA GLN A 270 -8.26 2.11 -17.32
C GLN A 270 -9.55 1.53 -17.93
N LYS A 271 -10.28 2.35 -18.70
CA LYS A 271 -11.36 1.87 -19.58
C LYS A 271 -10.81 1.18 -20.84
N GLY A 272 -10.09 0.06 -20.68
CA GLY A 272 -9.73 -0.85 -21.77
C GLY A 272 -8.54 -0.46 -22.65
N ALA A 273 -7.80 0.60 -22.32
CA ALA A 273 -6.50 0.89 -22.92
C ALA A 273 -5.39 0.44 -21.96
N HIS A 274 -4.37 -0.25 -22.47
CA HIS A 274 -3.13 -0.49 -21.73
C HIS A 274 -2.63 0.85 -21.16
N GLY A 275 -2.35 0.87 -19.85
CA GLY A 275 -2.08 2.09 -19.07
C GLY A 275 -1.22 3.09 -19.83
N SER A 276 -1.62 4.36 -19.81
CA SER A 276 -0.83 5.40 -20.43
C SER A 276 0.53 5.51 -19.72
N GLY A 277 1.52 6.12 -20.38
CA GLY A 277 2.83 6.32 -19.75
C GLY A 277 2.75 7.10 -18.43
N VAL A 278 1.70 7.89 -18.21
CA VAL A 278 1.51 8.69 -16.99
C VAL A 278 1.24 7.81 -15.78
N GLU A 279 0.41 6.75 -15.89
CA GLU A 279 0.15 5.86 -14.75
C GLU A 279 1.41 5.11 -14.31
N GLN A 280 2.25 4.68 -15.26
CA GLN A 280 3.54 4.06 -14.94
C GLN A 280 4.48 5.04 -14.24
N THR A 281 4.53 6.30 -14.69
CA THR A 281 5.31 7.35 -14.03
C THR A 281 4.80 7.65 -12.61
N ILE A 282 3.48 7.64 -12.37
CA ILE A 282 2.90 7.81 -11.02
C ILE A 282 3.38 6.69 -10.09
N LEU A 283 3.32 5.44 -10.53
CA LEU A 283 3.74 4.29 -9.73
C LEU A 283 5.26 4.25 -9.53
N GLY A 284 6.05 4.62 -10.54
CA GLY A 284 7.51 4.70 -10.46
C GLY A 284 8.03 5.84 -9.57
N ALA A 285 7.24 6.91 -9.39
CA ALA A 285 7.64 8.03 -8.52
C ALA A 285 7.70 7.65 -7.04
N GLY A 286 6.86 6.72 -6.57
CA GLY A 286 6.81 6.29 -5.17
C GLY A 286 8.16 5.80 -4.64
N PRO A 287 8.73 4.72 -5.22
CA PRO A 287 10.03 4.19 -4.80
C PRO A 287 11.17 5.21 -4.83
N VAL A 288 11.18 6.12 -5.82
CA VAL A 288 12.18 7.20 -5.89
C VAL A 288 12.06 8.13 -4.70
N LEU A 289 10.85 8.59 -4.37
CA LEU A 289 10.65 9.50 -3.24
C LEU A 289 10.89 8.82 -1.89
N GLU A 290 10.56 7.53 -1.78
CA GLU A 290 10.81 6.73 -0.57
C GLU A 290 12.31 6.54 -0.34
N ALA A 291 13.10 6.21 -1.37
CA ALA A 291 14.56 6.04 -1.21
C ALA A 291 15.25 7.31 -0.69
N PHE A 292 14.83 8.49 -1.18
CA PHE A 292 15.41 9.79 -0.79
C PHE A 292 14.69 10.48 0.38
N GLY A 293 13.56 9.94 0.83
CA GLY A 293 12.70 10.61 1.80
C GLY A 293 12.38 9.78 3.04
N ASN A 294 12.69 8.49 3.02
CA ASN A 294 12.47 7.59 4.14
C ASN A 294 13.78 7.15 4.79
N ALA A 295 13.68 6.82 6.07
CA ALA A 295 14.80 6.33 6.88
C ALA A 295 14.32 5.38 7.99
N LYS A 296 15.26 4.59 8.52
CA LYS A 296 15.04 3.79 9.73
C LYS A 296 14.99 4.71 10.96
N THR A 297 13.94 4.56 11.75
CA THR A 297 13.78 5.14 13.10
C THR A 297 13.67 4.02 14.13
N VAL A 298 13.63 4.35 15.41
CA VAL A 298 13.50 3.35 16.49
C VAL A 298 12.23 2.49 16.36
N HIS A 299 11.12 3.07 15.86
CA HIS A 299 9.81 2.41 15.82
C HIS A 299 9.40 1.93 14.43
N ASN A 300 10.09 2.38 13.38
CA ASN A 300 9.72 2.08 12.00
C ASN A 300 10.98 2.00 11.11
N ASN A 301 11.13 0.88 10.41
CA ASN A 301 12.25 0.63 9.50
C ASN A 301 12.18 1.44 8.20
N ASN A 302 10.99 1.91 7.79
CA ASN A 302 10.76 2.70 6.57
C ASN A 302 9.90 3.93 6.90
N SER A 303 10.40 4.80 7.78
CA SER A 303 9.69 5.99 8.24
C SER A 303 9.81 7.14 7.24
N SER A 304 8.69 7.66 6.74
CA SER A 304 8.69 8.85 5.91
C SER A 304 9.09 10.08 6.73
N ARG A 305 10.19 10.73 6.30
CA ARG A 305 10.75 11.96 6.92
C ARG A 305 10.45 13.22 6.10
N PHE A 306 9.42 13.15 5.28
CA PHE A 306 8.79 14.26 4.59
C PHE A 306 7.29 13.96 4.42
N GLY A 307 6.46 14.99 4.39
CA GLY A 307 5.05 14.89 4.04
C GLY A 307 4.88 14.92 2.52
N LYS A 308 3.91 14.17 2.01
CA LYS A 308 3.61 14.00 0.59
C LYS A 308 2.13 14.24 0.36
N PHE A 309 1.83 15.16 -0.56
CA PHE A 309 0.50 15.30 -1.13
C PHE A 309 0.56 14.94 -2.61
N VAL A 310 -0.18 13.92 -3.02
CA VAL A 310 -0.29 13.50 -4.42
C VAL A 310 -1.67 13.86 -4.93
N GLN A 311 -1.73 14.79 -5.88
CA GLN A 311 -2.96 15.16 -6.56
C GLN A 311 -3.02 14.47 -7.92
N VAL A 312 -3.96 13.54 -8.09
CA VAL A 312 -4.24 12.92 -9.38
C VAL A 312 -5.31 13.71 -10.10
N ASN A 313 -5.00 14.19 -11.31
CA ASN A 313 -5.88 15.00 -12.14
C ASN A 313 -6.59 14.13 -13.18
N TYR A 314 -7.91 14.27 -13.27
CA TYR A 314 -8.76 13.50 -14.17
C TYR A 314 -9.49 14.38 -15.18
N LYS A 315 -9.62 13.88 -16.41
CA LYS A 315 -10.50 14.46 -17.42
C LYS A 315 -11.97 14.21 -17.06
N GLU A 316 -12.89 14.94 -17.68
CA GLU A 316 -14.34 14.76 -17.46
C GLU A 316 -14.83 13.33 -17.73
N ASN A 317 -14.16 12.59 -18.62
CA ASN A 317 -14.50 11.20 -18.95
C ASN A 317 -13.98 10.16 -17.92
N GLY A 318 -13.28 10.63 -16.88
CA GLY A 318 -12.69 9.83 -15.80
C GLY A 318 -11.30 9.26 -16.09
N MET A 319 -10.66 9.64 -17.20
CA MET A 319 -9.29 9.23 -17.50
C MET A 319 -8.27 10.12 -16.75
N VAL A 320 -7.19 9.52 -16.25
CA VAL A 320 -6.04 10.24 -15.69
C VAL A 320 -5.45 11.14 -16.78
N HIS A 321 -5.28 12.42 -16.46
CA HIS A 321 -4.55 13.37 -17.28
C HIS A 321 -3.09 13.50 -16.84
N GLY A 322 -2.86 13.50 -15.54
CA GLY A 322 -1.57 13.82 -14.94
C GLY A 322 -1.66 13.73 -13.42
N ALA A 323 -0.53 13.95 -12.76
CA ALA A 323 -0.48 14.08 -11.31
C ALA A 323 0.48 15.21 -10.89
N ILE A 324 0.30 15.70 -9.68
CA ILE A 324 1.19 16.67 -9.04
C ILE A 324 1.56 16.10 -7.68
N VAL A 325 2.84 16.14 -7.36
CA VAL A 325 3.39 15.78 -6.06
C VAL A 325 3.89 17.04 -5.38
N GLU A 326 3.33 17.35 -4.22
CA GLU A 326 3.81 18.39 -3.33
C GLU A 326 4.48 17.76 -2.11
N LYS A 327 5.67 18.26 -1.79
CA LYS A 327 6.45 17.81 -0.63
C LYS A 327 6.31 18.82 0.50
N TYR A 328 6.34 18.33 1.74
CA TYR A 328 6.27 19.13 2.95
C TYR A 328 7.38 18.70 3.92
N LEU A 329 8.08 19.67 4.50
CA LEU A 329 8.99 19.48 5.66
C LEU A 329 9.91 18.23 5.57
N LEU A 330 10.87 18.24 4.64
CA LEU A 330 11.96 17.25 4.65
C LEU A 330 12.83 17.45 5.90
N GLU A 331 13.05 16.40 6.68
CA GLU A 331 13.92 16.41 7.86
C GLU A 331 15.40 16.48 7.48
N LYS A 332 15.88 17.69 7.17
CA LYS A 332 17.27 17.89 6.71
C LYS A 332 18.31 17.58 7.78
N SER A 333 18.00 17.78 9.06
CA SER A 333 18.92 17.51 10.18
C SER A 333 19.41 16.06 10.22
N ARG A 334 18.58 15.10 9.77
CA ARG A 334 18.95 13.69 9.63
C ARG A 334 20.17 13.43 8.77
N ILE A 335 20.50 14.32 7.84
CA ILE A 335 21.70 14.20 6.99
C ILE A 335 22.97 14.17 7.85
N VAL A 336 23.04 15.01 8.87
CA VAL A 336 24.28 15.29 9.62
C VAL A 336 24.29 14.68 11.01
N SER A 337 23.10 14.35 11.56
CA SER A 337 22.95 13.76 12.88
C SER A 337 21.79 12.76 12.90
N GLN A 338 22.01 11.59 13.52
CA GLN A 338 20.98 10.57 13.74
C GLN A 338 21.02 10.13 15.20
N ALA A 339 19.85 9.78 15.76
CA ALA A 339 19.80 9.16 17.09
C ALA A 339 20.36 7.73 17.05
N LYS A 340 20.71 7.20 18.22
CA LYS A 340 21.20 5.82 18.35
C LYS A 340 20.17 4.83 17.79
N ASN A 341 20.62 3.81 17.07
CA ASN A 341 19.80 2.79 16.39
C ASN A 341 18.92 3.31 15.23
N GLU A 342 19.03 4.59 14.85
CA GLU A 342 18.42 5.11 13.63
C GLU A 342 19.39 5.07 12.44
N ARG A 343 18.87 5.32 11.24
CA ARG A 343 19.70 5.47 10.04
C ARG A 343 19.50 6.83 9.38
N ASN A 344 20.46 7.15 8.51
CA ASN A 344 20.29 8.19 7.52
C ASN A 344 19.30 7.71 6.43
N TYR A 345 19.02 8.54 5.43
CA TYR A 345 18.12 8.19 4.31
C TYR A 345 18.57 6.92 3.58
N HIS A 346 17.62 6.08 3.17
CA HIS A 346 17.90 4.78 2.57
C HIS A 346 18.82 4.85 1.34
N VAL A 347 18.67 5.89 0.52
CA VAL A 347 19.45 6.08 -0.72
C VAL A 347 20.96 6.04 -0.50
N PHE A 348 21.47 6.49 0.66
CA PHE A 348 22.90 6.42 0.94
C PHE A 348 23.38 4.98 1.03
N TYR A 349 22.61 4.11 1.68
CA TYR A 349 22.98 2.72 1.87
C TYR A 349 22.72 1.90 0.61
N TYR A 350 21.64 2.20 -0.12
CA TYR A 350 21.40 1.61 -1.44
C TYR A 350 22.57 1.90 -2.39
N LEU A 351 23.06 3.14 -2.40
CA LEU A 351 24.22 3.51 -3.21
C LEU A 351 25.47 2.72 -2.81
N LEU A 352 25.78 2.62 -1.52
CA LEU A 352 26.99 1.94 -1.04
C LEU A 352 26.94 0.42 -1.27
N ALA A 353 25.78 -0.22 -1.05
CA ALA A 353 25.62 -1.66 -1.21
C ALA A 353 25.41 -2.10 -2.67
N GLY A 354 24.79 -1.23 -3.48
CA GLY A 354 24.33 -1.58 -4.82
C GLY A 354 25.24 -1.13 -5.96
N SER A 355 26.19 -0.21 -5.74
CA SER A 355 27.12 0.23 -6.78
C SER A 355 28.09 -0.88 -7.19
N ASP A 356 28.36 -0.97 -8.50
CA ASP A 356 29.41 -1.84 -9.04
C ASP A 356 30.81 -1.24 -8.80
N GLU A 357 31.86 -2.00 -9.11
CA GLU A 357 33.25 -1.56 -8.85
C GLU A 357 33.61 -0.28 -9.62
N GLU A 358 33.13 -0.11 -10.85
CA GLU A 358 33.38 1.08 -11.68
C GLU A 358 32.69 2.32 -11.09
N GLU A 359 31.42 2.20 -10.68
CA GLU A 359 30.66 3.25 -10.00
C GLU A 359 31.31 3.61 -8.66
N ARG A 360 31.77 2.60 -7.91
CA ARG A 360 32.42 2.78 -6.60
C ARG A 360 33.71 3.59 -6.72
N GLU A 361 34.54 3.28 -7.72
CA GLU A 361 35.77 4.04 -8.01
C GLU A 361 35.45 5.46 -8.51
N THR A 362 34.54 5.59 -9.47
CA THR A 362 34.18 6.88 -10.07
C THR A 362 33.56 7.85 -9.06
N LEU A 363 32.75 7.33 -8.15
CA LEU A 363 32.08 8.09 -7.11
C LEU A 363 32.90 8.22 -5.82
N HIS A 364 34.09 7.60 -5.76
CA HIS A 364 34.95 7.56 -4.56
C HIS A 364 34.20 7.09 -3.30
N LEU A 365 33.42 6.01 -3.43
CA LEU A 365 32.63 5.47 -2.33
C LEU A 365 33.52 4.70 -1.36
N LEU A 366 33.28 4.93 -0.07
CA LEU A 366 33.94 4.25 1.06
C LEU A 366 32.96 3.28 1.74
N GLU A 367 33.45 2.52 2.71
CA GLU A 367 32.56 1.70 3.54
C GLU A 367 31.67 2.59 4.43
N PRO A 368 30.46 2.15 4.81
CA PRO A 368 29.56 2.93 5.66
C PRO A 368 30.19 3.44 6.97
N GLN A 369 31.13 2.68 7.53
CA GLN A 369 31.84 3.00 8.78
C GLN A 369 32.81 4.16 8.64
N ASP A 370 33.29 4.43 7.43
CA ASP A 370 34.26 5.49 7.14
C ASP A 370 33.59 6.86 6.95
N TYR A 371 32.26 6.89 6.87
CA TYR A 371 31.49 8.14 6.73
C TYR A 371 31.01 8.66 8.09
N THR A 372 31.41 9.89 8.41
CA THR A 372 30.99 10.58 9.64
C THR A 372 29.48 10.75 9.73
N TYR A 373 28.77 10.90 8.61
CA TYR A 373 27.31 11.02 8.59
C TYR A 373 26.54 9.69 8.65
N LEU A 374 27.24 8.55 8.63
CA LEU A 374 26.61 7.21 8.70
C LEU A 374 27.03 6.45 9.97
N LYS A 375 28.25 6.69 10.49
CA LYS A 375 28.78 5.94 11.63
C LYS A 375 28.25 6.36 13.01
N GLN A 376 27.59 7.52 13.12
CA GLN A 376 27.17 8.09 14.40
C GLN A 376 26.13 7.24 15.15
N SER A 377 25.25 6.55 14.42
CA SER A 377 24.18 5.75 15.03
C SER A 377 24.59 4.31 15.36
N GLU A 378 25.79 3.89 14.94
CA GLU A 378 26.30 2.51 15.00
C GLU A 378 25.37 1.47 14.32
N CYS A 379 24.40 1.93 13.52
CA CYS A 379 23.40 1.10 12.87
C CYS A 379 23.60 1.16 11.35
N PHE A 380 24.26 0.15 10.80
CA PHE A 380 24.53 0.05 9.36
C PHE A 380 23.56 -0.89 8.65
N ILE A 381 23.02 -1.88 9.36
CA ILE A 381 22.14 -2.92 8.81
C ILE A 381 20.71 -2.72 9.34
N LEU A 382 19.70 -2.98 8.50
CA LEU A 382 18.31 -3.04 8.94
C LEU A 382 18.09 -4.34 9.73
N ASP A 383 17.55 -4.22 10.95
CA ASP A 383 17.28 -5.37 11.81
C ASP A 383 16.09 -6.17 11.23
N GLY A 384 16.28 -7.48 11.09
CA GLY A 384 15.30 -8.47 10.62
C GLY A 384 15.86 -9.88 10.78
N PHE A 385 14.99 -10.90 10.85
CA PHE A 385 15.42 -12.30 10.77
C PHE A 385 16.18 -12.53 9.46
N GLU A 386 17.10 -13.51 9.39
CA GLU A 386 17.97 -13.72 8.22
C GLU A 386 17.20 -13.87 6.88
N GLU A 387 15.95 -14.33 6.94
CA GLU A 387 15.03 -14.49 5.80
C GLU A 387 14.27 -13.20 5.39
N GLU A 388 14.28 -12.15 6.22
CA GLU A 388 13.56 -10.87 6.02
C GLU A 388 14.50 -9.65 5.90
N ARG A 389 15.82 -9.87 5.81
CA ARG A 389 16.76 -8.77 5.58
C ARG A 389 16.46 -8.11 4.25
N VAL A 390 16.24 -6.79 4.29
CA VAL A 390 16.13 -5.97 3.08
C VAL A 390 17.43 -6.07 2.31
N ASP A 391 17.36 -6.60 1.09
CA ASP A 391 18.47 -6.62 0.17
C ASP A 391 18.65 -5.21 -0.42
N GLU A 392 19.57 -4.44 0.18
CA GLU A 392 19.87 -3.07 -0.23
C GLU A 392 20.38 -2.99 -1.68
N LYS A 393 21.01 -4.06 -2.19
CA LYS A 393 21.45 -4.13 -3.59
C LYS A 393 20.26 -4.31 -4.52
N TYR A 394 19.31 -5.17 -4.16
CA TYR A 394 18.05 -5.30 -4.88
C TYR A 394 17.25 -3.99 -4.89
N GLU A 395 17.17 -3.31 -3.74
CA GLU A 395 16.48 -2.02 -3.64
C GLU A 395 17.15 -0.92 -4.46
N PHE A 396 18.49 -0.93 -4.57
CA PHE A 396 19.20 0.00 -5.45
C PHE A 396 18.89 -0.23 -6.93
N GLU A 397 18.82 -1.49 -7.36
CA GLU A 397 18.44 -1.84 -8.73
C GLU A 397 17.00 -1.43 -9.02
N ARG A 398 16.08 -1.71 -8.09
CA ARG A 398 14.69 -1.25 -8.14
C ARG A 398 14.59 0.28 -8.20
N LEU A 399 15.45 1.00 -7.47
CA LEU A 399 15.55 2.46 -7.53
C LEU A 399 15.99 2.93 -8.93
N LYS A 400 17.06 2.36 -9.50
CA LYS A 400 17.54 2.71 -10.86
C LYS A 400 16.45 2.51 -11.91
N GLN A 401 15.73 1.39 -11.85
CA GLN A 401 14.59 1.10 -12.74
C GLN A 401 13.45 2.09 -12.54
N SER A 402 13.10 2.41 -11.29
CA SER A 402 12.04 3.39 -10.98
C SER A 402 12.42 4.80 -11.48
N MET A 403 13.69 5.18 -11.34
CA MET A 403 14.22 6.43 -11.89
C MET A 403 14.12 6.44 -13.42
N GLU A 404 14.40 5.34 -14.09
CA GLU A 404 14.22 5.24 -15.55
C GLU A 404 12.74 5.38 -15.96
N MET A 405 11.81 4.74 -15.25
CA MET A 405 10.36 4.87 -15.50
C MET A 405 9.83 6.30 -15.33
N VAL A 406 10.43 7.08 -14.43
CA VAL A 406 10.11 8.50 -14.26
C VAL A 406 10.77 9.38 -15.33
N GLY A 407 11.76 8.86 -16.05
CA GLY A 407 12.45 9.57 -17.14
C GLY A 407 13.81 10.16 -16.76
N PHE A 408 14.43 9.70 -15.67
CA PHE A 408 15.82 10.04 -15.35
C PHE A 408 16.77 9.22 -16.23
N SER A 409 17.47 9.89 -17.15
CA SER A 409 18.49 9.24 -17.98
C SER A 409 19.67 8.74 -17.16
N ALA A 410 20.39 7.72 -17.64
CA ALA A 410 21.58 7.18 -16.95
C ALA A 410 22.62 8.26 -16.59
N VAL A 411 22.84 9.24 -17.48
CA VAL A 411 23.73 10.40 -17.20
C VAL A 411 23.22 11.23 -16.03
N THR A 412 21.91 11.40 -15.93
CA THR A 412 21.26 12.15 -14.85
C THR A 412 21.34 11.38 -13.54
N GLN A 413 21.10 10.07 -13.56
CA GLN A 413 21.26 9.18 -12.39
C GLN A 413 22.70 9.25 -11.85
N LYS A 414 23.71 9.13 -12.73
CA LYS A 414 25.13 9.28 -12.33
C LYS A 414 25.42 10.63 -11.65
N ARG A 415 24.82 11.73 -12.13
CA ARG A 415 24.97 13.06 -11.49
C ARG A 415 24.31 13.12 -10.11
N ILE A 416 23.12 12.52 -9.96
CA ILE A 416 22.43 12.43 -8.67
C ILE A 416 23.30 11.66 -7.66
N PHE A 417 23.84 10.51 -8.07
CA PHE A 417 24.73 9.71 -7.22
C PHE A 417 26.06 10.42 -6.90
N SER A 418 26.58 11.23 -7.84
CA SER A 418 27.75 12.10 -7.60
C SER A 418 27.48 13.13 -6.50
N VAL A 419 26.29 13.74 -6.49
CA VAL A 419 25.89 14.66 -5.43
C VAL A 419 25.73 13.93 -4.09
N LEU A 420 25.14 12.74 -4.08
CA LEU A 420 25.03 11.94 -2.85
C LEU A 420 26.40 11.58 -2.25
N SER A 421 27.34 11.12 -3.07
CA SER A 421 28.71 10.86 -2.63
C SER A 421 29.37 12.13 -2.06
N ALA A 422 29.22 13.27 -2.74
CA ALA A 422 29.73 14.54 -2.25
C ALA A 422 29.11 14.94 -0.90
N VAL A 423 27.81 14.69 -0.67
CA VAL A 423 27.16 14.92 0.63
C VAL A 423 27.78 14.04 1.73
N LEU A 424 28.03 12.76 1.46
CA LEU A 424 28.68 11.86 2.43
C LEU A 424 30.12 12.29 2.74
N LEU A 425 30.91 12.59 1.70
CA LEU A 425 32.30 13.03 1.83
C LEU A 425 32.44 14.38 2.52
N LEU A 426 31.46 15.29 2.38
CA LEU A 426 31.43 16.54 3.14
C LEU A 426 31.51 16.29 4.64
N GLY A 427 30.88 15.24 5.16
CA GLY A 427 30.96 14.88 6.58
C GLY A 427 32.36 14.49 7.04
N ASN A 428 33.22 14.04 6.12
CA ASN A 428 34.60 13.64 6.39
C ASN A 428 35.62 14.79 6.26
N VAL A 429 35.16 16.00 5.94
CA VAL A 429 36.02 17.19 5.97
C VAL A 429 36.32 17.55 7.42
N GLU A 430 37.59 17.44 7.79
CA GLU A 430 38.12 17.87 9.09
C GLU A 430 38.82 19.22 8.97
N PHE A 431 38.73 20.00 10.04
CA PHE A 431 39.37 21.30 10.16
C PHE A 431 40.49 21.26 11.21
N LYS A 432 41.49 22.12 11.04
CA LYS A 432 42.57 22.37 12.01
C LYS A 432 42.75 23.86 12.21
N LYS A 433 43.18 24.28 13.40
CA LYS A 433 43.53 25.68 13.68
C LYS A 433 44.77 26.09 12.87
N LYS A 434 44.80 27.33 12.39
CA LYS A 434 45.83 27.84 11.49
C LYS A 434 47.17 28.17 12.18
N GLY A 435 47.17 28.39 13.50
CA GLY A 435 48.38 28.65 14.29
C GLY A 435 48.33 28.13 15.72
N ASP A 436 49.50 27.94 16.32
CA ASP A 436 49.70 27.59 17.74
C ASP A 436 49.64 28.81 18.69
N GLN A 437 49.55 30.03 18.13
CA GLN A 437 49.47 31.26 18.91
C GLN A 437 48.04 31.45 19.44
N HIS A 438 47.91 31.63 20.75
CA HIS A 438 46.64 31.73 21.50
C HIS A 438 45.62 32.80 21.01
N HIS A 439 45.93 33.60 20.00
CA HIS A 439 45.10 34.71 19.54
C HIS A 439 44.47 34.53 18.14
N ASP A 440 44.91 33.57 17.31
CA ASP A 440 44.31 33.29 15.99
C ASP A 440 43.47 32.01 16.04
N GLU A 441 42.16 32.16 16.19
CA GLU A 441 41.19 31.06 16.21
C GLU A 441 40.73 30.61 14.81
N SER A 442 41.35 31.14 13.74
CA SER A 442 40.96 30.79 12.37
C SER A 442 41.29 29.34 12.03
N VAL A 443 40.46 28.75 11.16
CA VAL A 443 40.62 27.37 10.73
C VAL A 443 41.11 27.24 9.30
N THR A 444 41.73 26.09 9.03
CA THR A 444 42.08 25.59 7.70
C THR A 444 41.59 24.16 7.56
N VAL A 445 41.42 23.71 6.32
CA VAL A 445 41.06 22.32 6.05
C VAL A 445 42.27 21.43 6.38
N LYS A 446 42.05 20.34 7.11
CA LYS A 446 43.07 19.32 7.38
C LYS A 446 43.10 18.27 6.27
N THR A 447 41.93 17.91 5.75
CA THR A 447 41.74 16.85 4.75
C THR A 447 41.56 17.44 3.34
N GLU A 448 42.60 18.09 2.79
CA GLU A 448 42.54 18.74 1.47
C GLU A 448 42.22 17.74 0.33
N SER A 449 42.70 16.51 0.43
CA SER A 449 42.40 15.43 -0.53
C SER A 449 40.91 15.12 -0.64
N VAL A 450 40.16 15.14 0.47
CA VAL A 450 38.70 14.92 0.45
C VAL A 450 37.99 16.09 -0.23
N VAL A 451 38.44 17.32 0.00
CA VAL A 451 37.88 18.50 -0.66
C VAL A 451 38.14 18.49 -2.16
N GLN A 452 39.29 18.01 -2.62
CA GLN A 452 39.59 17.80 -4.04
C GLN A 452 38.61 16.83 -4.70
N ILE A 453 38.32 15.70 -4.05
CA ILE A 453 37.35 14.72 -4.53
C ILE A 453 35.95 15.35 -4.63
N ILE A 454 35.49 16.03 -3.57
CA ILE A 454 34.19 16.73 -3.57
C ILE A 454 34.12 17.76 -4.70
N SER A 455 35.20 18.52 -4.90
CA SER A 455 35.30 19.51 -5.96
C SER A 455 35.15 18.90 -7.36
N SER A 456 35.74 17.71 -7.59
CA SER A 456 35.61 16.95 -8.83
C SER A 456 34.18 16.45 -9.05
N LEU A 457 33.57 15.83 -8.03
CA LEU A 457 32.21 15.28 -8.08
C LEU A 457 31.16 16.38 -8.37
N LEU A 458 31.27 17.52 -7.69
CA LEU A 458 30.37 18.66 -7.85
C LEU A 458 30.72 19.56 -9.06
N LYS A 459 31.88 19.33 -9.69
CA LYS A 459 32.42 20.13 -10.80
C LYS A 459 32.56 21.61 -10.44
N VAL A 460 33.03 21.89 -9.23
CA VAL A 460 33.33 23.24 -8.73
C VAL A 460 34.83 23.45 -8.63
N LYS A 461 35.27 24.70 -8.41
CA LYS A 461 36.69 25.01 -8.20
C LYS A 461 37.06 24.74 -6.75
N GLU A 462 38.15 23.99 -6.53
CA GLU A 462 38.62 23.59 -5.19
C GLU A 462 38.82 24.79 -4.28
N LYS A 463 39.53 25.82 -4.77
CA LYS A 463 39.76 27.06 -4.02
C LYS A 463 38.47 27.70 -3.53
N THR A 464 37.43 27.75 -4.38
CA THR A 464 36.13 28.32 -4.01
C THR A 464 35.43 27.50 -2.93
N LEU A 465 35.55 26.17 -2.99
CA LEU A 465 34.99 25.28 -1.97
C LEU A 465 35.72 25.43 -0.63
N VAL A 466 37.05 25.49 -0.63
CA VAL A 466 37.85 25.75 0.57
C VAL A 466 37.51 27.10 1.18
N ASP A 467 37.46 28.16 0.37
CA ASP A 467 37.09 29.50 0.83
C ASP A 467 35.68 29.48 1.45
N ALA A 468 34.71 28.80 0.84
CA ALA A 468 33.35 28.70 1.37
C ALA A 468 33.24 27.91 2.69
N LEU A 469 34.11 26.93 2.92
CA LEU A 469 34.17 26.14 4.14
C LEU A 469 34.96 26.82 5.28
N THR A 470 35.80 27.81 4.96
CA THR A 470 36.69 28.45 5.94
C THR A 470 36.46 29.95 6.12
N GLN A 471 35.66 30.57 5.26
CA GLN A 471 35.44 32.02 5.25
C GLN A 471 33.97 32.39 5.03
N LYS A 472 33.57 33.51 5.64
CA LYS A 472 32.32 34.20 5.39
C LYS A 472 32.60 35.53 4.72
N ARG A 473 31.88 35.84 3.64
CA ARG A 473 31.84 37.19 3.08
C ARG A 473 30.60 37.91 3.59
N ALA A 474 30.79 39.07 4.18
CA ALA A 474 29.71 39.96 4.59
C ALA A 474 29.85 41.29 3.84
N THR A 475 28.77 41.72 3.21
CA THR A 475 28.68 43.02 2.53
C THR A 475 28.10 44.04 3.51
N ALA A 476 28.84 45.11 3.81
CA ALA A 476 28.38 46.22 4.63
C ALA A 476 28.49 47.51 3.81
N GLY A 477 27.36 47.99 3.27
CA GLY A 477 27.36 49.06 2.27
C GLY A 477 28.01 48.59 0.96
N ASP A 478 28.98 49.36 0.45
CA ASP A 478 29.74 49.05 -0.77
C ASP A 478 30.99 48.18 -0.49
N GLU A 479 31.31 47.88 0.77
CA GLU A 479 32.49 47.11 1.14
C GLU A 479 32.15 45.63 1.40
N THR A 480 32.99 44.73 0.88
CA THR A 480 32.90 43.28 1.16
C THR A 480 34.01 42.88 2.12
N VAL A 481 33.63 42.53 3.35
CA VAL A 481 34.55 42.05 4.39
C VAL A 481 34.59 40.52 4.36
N VAL A 482 35.80 39.96 4.31
CA VAL A 482 36.02 38.51 4.41
C VAL A 482 36.48 38.17 5.83
N MET A 483 35.70 37.36 6.53
CA MET A 483 35.99 36.90 7.89
C MET A 483 36.30 35.40 7.86
N ASN A 484 37.35 34.96 8.53
CA ASN A 484 37.64 33.54 8.67
C ASN A 484 36.76 32.92 9.76
N TYR A 485 36.33 31.67 9.57
CA TYR A 485 35.54 30.93 10.53
C TYR A 485 36.37 30.47 11.72
N LYS A 486 35.70 30.34 12.87
CA LYS A 486 36.15 29.54 14.00
C LYS A 486 35.79 28.07 13.77
N MET A 487 36.30 27.17 14.62
CA MET A 487 36.07 25.73 14.49
C MET A 487 34.57 25.36 14.46
N GLU A 488 33.79 25.88 15.40
CA GLU A 488 32.35 25.60 15.48
C GLU A 488 31.59 26.12 14.25
N ASP A 489 31.91 27.34 13.80
CA ASP A 489 31.29 27.94 12.61
C ASP A 489 31.61 27.17 11.34
N ALA A 490 32.83 26.65 11.19
CA ALA A 490 33.24 25.88 10.04
C ALA A 490 32.52 24.52 9.99
N ILE A 491 32.39 23.84 11.13
CA ILE A 491 31.61 22.59 11.25
C ILE A 491 30.13 22.87 10.94
N ALA A 492 29.54 23.91 11.53
CA ALA A 492 28.15 24.28 11.27
C ALA A 492 27.93 24.65 9.79
N THR A 493 28.88 25.32 9.15
CA THR A 493 28.83 25.68 7.72
C THR A 493 28.92 24.45 6.82
N ARG A 494 29.83 23.51 7.11
CA ARG A 494 29.94 22.22 6.41
C ARG A 494 28.63 21.42 6.50
N ASP A 495 28.07 21.33 7.70
CA ASP A 495 26.82 20.61 7.95
C ASP A 495 25.64 21.32 7.28
N ALA A 496 25.59 22.65 7.30
CA ALA A 496 24.61 23.43 6.57
C ALA A 496 24.73 23.21 5.05
N MET A 497 25.95 23.15 4.50
CA MET A 497 26.18 22.87 3.08
C MET A 497 25.67 21.48 2.70
N ALA A 498 25.96 20.45 3.49
CA ALA A 498 25.45 19.09 3.28
C ALA A 498 23.91 19.04 3.28
N LYS A 499 23.27 19.68 4.27
CA LYS A 499 21.80 19.81 4.36
C LYS A 499 21.20 20.55 3.17
N CYS A 500 21.85 21.63 2.72
CA CYS A 500 21.40 22.42 1.59
C CYS A 500 21.54 21.66 0.26
N LEU A 501 22.65 20.96 0.04
CA LEU A 501 22.87 20.15 -1.16
C LEU A 501 21.84 19.03 -1.27
N TYR A 502 21.64 18.26 -0.18
CA TYR A 502 20.65 17.18 -0.19
C TYR A 502 19.23 17.73 -0.34
N GLY A 503 18.89 18.79 0.39
CA GLY A 503 17.60 19.45 0.25
C GLY A 503 17.33 19.93 -1.17
N ALA A 504 18.30 20.62 -1.79
CA ALA A 504 18.17 21.08 -3.18
C ALA A 504 18.07 19.91 -4.17
N LEU A 505 18.81 18.82 -3.94
CA LEU A 505 18.71 17.59 -4.74
C LEU A 505 17.30 16.99 -4.65
N PHE A 506 16.75 16.84 -3.45
CA PHE A 506 15.41 16.31 -3.26
C PHE A 506 14.34 17.20 -3.90
N ASP A 507 14.45 18.52 -3.74
CA ASP A 507 13.57 19.52 -4.35
C ASP A 507 13.60 19.40 -5.88
N TRP A 508 14.79 19.22 -6.45
CA TRP A 508 14.98 19.03 -7.88
C TRP A 508 14.44 17.67 -8.38
N ILE A 509 14.58 16.60 -7.60
CA ILE A 509 13.98 15.29 -7.91
C ILE A 509 12.45 15.41 -7.96
N VAL A 510 11.83 16.05 -6.97
CA VAL A 510 10.37 16.28 -6.95
C VAL A 510 9.94 17.15 -8.14
N LEU A 511 10.70 18.19 -8.48
CA LEU A 511 10.44 18.99 -9.68
C LEU A 511 10.49 18.13 -10.95
N LYS A 512 11.46 17.23 -11.07
CA LYS A 512 11.60 16.34 -12.24
C LYS A 512 10.48 15.31 -12.33
N VAL A 513 10.10 14.72 -11.21
CA VAL A 513 8.91 13.86 -11.09
C VAL A 513 7.68 14.63 -11.58
N ASN A 514 7.45 15.85 -11.09
CA ASN A 514 6.32 16.67 -11.53
C ASN A 514 6.37 17.00 -13.02
N GLN A 515 7.55 17.30 -13.59
CA GLN A 515 7.70 17.51 -15.03
C GLN A 515 7.30 16.27 -15.83
N ALA A 516 7.65 15.07 -15.36
CA ALA A 516 7.27 13.82 -16.00
C ALA A 516 5.76 13.53 -15.88
N LEU A 517 5.16 13.87 -14.74
CA LEU A 517 3.73 13.66 -14.46
C LEU A 517 2.81 14.67 -15.16
N LEU A 518 3.31 15.87 -15.47
CA LEU A 518 2.58 16.94 -16.13
C LEU A 518 2.70 16.91 -17.67
N ALA A 519 3.71 16.22 -18.23
CA ALA A 519 4.03 16.32 -19.64
C ALA A 519 3.75 15.02 -20.43
N LYS A 520 2.61 15.01 -21.14
CA LYS A 520 2.43 14.50 -22.51
C LYS A 520 1.06 14.97 -23.04
N ARG A 521 1.05 16.20 -23.58
CA ARG A 521 -0.01 16.83 -24.41
C ARG A 521 -1.08 17.68 -23.68
N HIS A 522 -1.10 18.94 -24.11
CA HIS A 522 -2.14 19.98 -24.03
C HIS A 522 -2.13 20.94 -22.83
N HIS A 523 -1.60 22.15 -23.10
CA HIS A 523 -1.98 23.45 -22.51
C HIS A 523 -3.44 23.84 -22.84
N SER A 524 -4.38 22.89 -22.88
CA SER A 524 -5.81 23.22 -22.93
C SER A 524 -6.32 23.32 -21.51
N ASP A 525 -6.98 24.43 -21.18
CA ASP A 525 -7.65 24.67 -19.90
C ASP A 525 -8.23 23.38 -19.32
N HIS A 526 -7.70 22.99 -18.17
CA HIS A 526 -8.03 21.72 -17.56
C HIS A 526 -9.42 21.80 -16.93
N GLN A 527 -10.45 21.39 -17.69
CA GLN A 527 -11.85 21.30 -17.22
C GLN A 527 -12.12 20.03 -16.37
N GLY A 528 -11.07 19.47 -15.77
CA GLY A 528 -11.10 18.24 -14.98
C GLY A 528 -11.27 18.49 -13.49
N ASN A 529 -11.59 17.43 -12.75
CA ASN A 529 -11.52 17.42 -11.27
C ASN A 529 -10.31 16.60 -10.81
N SER A 530 -9.92 16.76 -9.56
CA SER A 530 -8.79 16.05 -8.98
C SER A 530 -9.16 15.27 -7.71
N ILE A 531 -8.35 14.25 -7.42
CA ILE A 531 -8.36 13.54 -6.15
C ILE A 531 -6.99 13.72 -5.51
N GLY A 532 -6.96 14.44 -4.40
CA GLY A 532 -5.79 14.57 -3.54
C GLY A 532 -5.66 13.40 -2.58
N VAL A 533 -4.45 12.90 -2.40
CA VAL A 533 -4.10 11.94 -1.36
C VAL A 533 -3.03 12.57 -0.48
N LEU A 534 -3.37 12.77 0.79
CA LEU A 534 -2.48 13.35 1.78
C LEU A 534 -1.88 12.25 2.67
N ASP A 535 -0.56 12.09 2.57
CA ASP A 535 0.28 11.17 3.34
C ASP A 535 1.32 11.99 4.10
N ILE A 536 1.03 12.34 5.34
CA ILE A 536 1.95 13.08 6.21
C ILE A 536 2.64 12.14 7.20
N PHE A 537 3.76 12.61 7.76
CA PHE A 537 4.42 11.96 8.88
C PHE A 537 3.44 11.72 10.03
N GLY A 538 3.61 10.58 10.71
CA GLY A 538 2.79 10.28 11.87
C GLY A 538 3.17 11.14 13.07
N PHE A 539 2.29 11.16 14.07
CA PHE A 539 2.62 11.73 15.37
C PHE A 539 3.84 10.99 15.97
N GLU A 540 4.78 11.74 16.56
CA GLU A 540 6.01 11.20 17.14
C GLU A 540 6.18 11.65 18.59
N ASP A 541 6.53 10.71 19.46
CA ASP A 541 6.92 11.01 20.84
C ASP A 541 8.14 10.19 21.24
N PHE A 542 9.31 10.83 21.21
CA PHE A 542 10.57 10.23 21.63
C PHE A 542 11.01 10.74 23.00
N THR A 543 11.97 10.05 23.60
CA THR A 543 12.59 10.49 24.89
C THR A 543 13.18 11.89 24.82
N LYS A 544 13.64 12.33 23.64
CA LYS A 544 14.09 13.70 23.37
C LYS A 544 13.51 14.16 22.03
N ASN A 545 12.56 15.10 22.09
CA ASN A 545 11.93 15.71 20.92
C ASN A 545 12.63 17.03 20.58
N SER A 546 12.97 17.24 19.30
CA SER A 546 13.56 18.49 18.80
C SER A 546 12.53 19.36 18.06
N PHE A 547 13.00 20.42 17.41
CA PHE A 547 12.14 21.31 16.63
C PHE A 547 11.40 20.59 15.49
N GLU A 548 12.01 19.54 14.95
CA GLU A 548 11.44 18.69 13.91
C GLU A 548 10.19 17.95 14.41
N GLN A 549 10.25 17.29 15.57
CA GLN A 549 9.06 16.64 16.17
C GLN A 549 7.97 17.67 16.50
N PHE A 550 8.35 18.86 16.96
CA PHE A 550 7.37 19.94 17.18
C PHE A 550 6.63 20.31 15.89
N CYS A 551 7.33 20.47 14.77
CA CYS A 551 6.71 20.78 13.48
C CYS A 551 5.82 19.63 12.96
N ILE A 552 6.27 18.38 13.16
CA ILE A 552 5.55 17.16 12.81
C ILE A 552 4.23 17.06 13.58
N ASN A 553 4.29 17.21 14.91
CA ASN A 553 3.13 17.10 15.78
C ASN A 553 2.18 18.29 15.61
N TYR A 554 2.71 19.50 15.41
CA TYR A 554 1.89 20.68 15.10
C TYR A 554 1.06 20.51 13.84
N ALA A 555 1.63 19.95 12.77
CA ALA A 555 0.87 19.65 11.56
C ALA A 555 -0.19 18.55 11.78
N ASN A 556 0.10 17.53 12.60
CA ASN A 556 -0.88 16.51 12.97
C ASN A 556 -2.04 17.09 13.78
N GLU A 557 -1.79 18.03 14.71
CA GLU A 557 -2.83 18.74 15.45
C GLU A 557 -3.76 19.55 14.53
N HIS A 558 -3.20 20.25 13.54
CA HIS A 558 -4.01 20.94 12.52
C HIS A 558 -4.85 19.98 11.68
N LEU A 559 -4.30 18.82 11.34
CA LEU A 559 -5.04 17.80 10.60
C LEU A 559 -6.19 17.23 11.43
N GLN A 560 -5.95 16.96 12.72
CA GLN A 560 -6.98 16.51 13.66
C GLN A 560 -8.07 17.57 13.86
N TYR A 561 -7.68 18.85 13.96
CA TYR A 561 -8.62 19.96 14.04
C TYR A 561 -9.50 20.06 12.78
N TYR A 562 -8.89 19.96 11.60
CA TYR A 562 -9.62 19.92 10.32
C TYR A 562 -10.60 18.74 10.27
N PHE A 563 -10.16 17.55 10.70
CA PHE A 563 -11.01 16.36 10.79
C PHE A 563 -12.22 16.60 11.70
N ASN A 564 -11.99 17.10 12.92
CA ASN A 564 -13.06 17.38 13.88
C ASN A 564 -14.08 18.37 13.28
N GLN A 565 -13.61 19.47 12.69
CA GLN A 565 -14.51 20.45 12.07
C GLN A 565 -15.35 19.83 10.96
N HIS A 566 -14.76 18.98 10.11
CA HIS A 566 -15.48 18.37 9.01
C HIS A 566 -16.51 17.36 9.50
N ILE A 567 -16.15 16.46 10.42
CA ILE A 567 -17.08 15.46 10.96
C ILE A 567 -18.27 16.14 11.65
N PHE A 568 -18.02 17.10 12.55
CA PHE A 568 -19.11 17.78 13.25
C PHE A 568 -19.98 18.64 12.31
N LYS A 569 -19.41 19.25 11.26
CA LYS A 569 -20.19 19.95 10.23
C LYS A 569 -20.94 19.02 9.28
N PHE A 570 -20.48 17.77 9.11
CA PHE A 570 -21.18 16.77 8.31
C PHE A 570 -22.38 16.17 9.06
N GLU A 571 -22.31 16.13 10.39
CA GLU A 571 -23.39 15.62 11.26
C GLU A 571 -24.47 16.66 11.59
N GLN A 572 -24.11 17.96 11.66
CA GLN A 572 -25.06 19.09 11.79
C GLN A 572 -25.74 19.40 10.46
#